data_AF-W4QX39-F1
#
_entry.id   AF-W4QX39-F1
#
_cell.length_a   1.000
_cell.length_b   1.000
_cell.length_c   1.000
_cell.angle_alpha   90.00
_cell.angle_beta   90.00
_cell.angle_gamma   90.00
#
_symmetry.space_group_name_H-M   'P 1'
#
loop_
_entity.id
_entity.type
_entity.pdbx_description
1 polymer ?
#
loop_
_entity_poly.entity_id
_entity_poly.type
_entity_poly.pdbx_seq_one_letter_code
_entity_poly.pdbx_strand_id
1 'polypeptide(L)'
;MLLERDKLTDEQLQELLHVMQKVNSFDYNAEKELVHMRGVPDVAWRTLKYQLESRGIIRKEQILPFSVESLILSIREEEQERNQIKQKNLEAFLRWIKTQGCRREKLLSYFNENLIQEIQPCCDNCGARLPQINNKGHVSSSLLPWRKTLMELFNVGESKHEETT
;
A
#
# COMPACT_ATOMS: atom_id res chain seq x y z
N MET A 1 10.09 11.19 -6.66
CA MET A 1 8.71 10.82 -7.10
C MET A 1 7.93 10.24 -5.92
N LEU A 2 6.59 10.30 -5.89
CA LEU A 2 5.75 9.64 -4.84
C LEU A 2 5.99 8.12 -4.71
N LEU A 3 6.66 7.50 -5.70
CA LEU A 3 7.01 6.08 -5.75
C LEU A 3 8.32 5.70 -5.04
N GLU A 4 9.10 6.67 -4.58
CA GLU A 4 10.48 6.45 -4.10
C GLU A 4 10.66 6.68 -2.60
N ARG A 5 9.64 7.17 -1.90
CA ARG A 5 9.80 7.70 -0.53
C ARG A 5 10.07 6.65 0.54
N ASP A 6 9.86 5.36 0.25
CA ASP A 6 9.91 4.29 1.26
C ASP A 6 10.92 3.17 0.93
N LYS A 7 11.95 3.46 0.12
CA LYS A 7 12.97 2.47 -0.26
C LYS A 7 14.22 2.53 0.62
N LEU A 8 14.79 1.37 0.93
CA LEU A 8 16.10 1.26 1.57
C LEU A 8 17.20 1.67 0.59
N THR A 9 18.13 2.51 1.03
CA THR A 9 19.36 2.79 0.26
C THR A 9 20.23 1.52 0.17
N ASP A 10 21.18 1.49 -0.77
CA ASP A 10 22.12 0.36 -0.89
C ASP A 10 22.96 0.19 0.38
N GLU A 11 23.38 1.30 1.00
CA GLU A 11 24.10 1.29 2.27
C GLU A 11 23.24 0.68 3.38
N GLN A 12 22.00 1.15 3.56
CA GLN A 12 21.08 0.61 4.57
C GLN A 12 20.82 -0.89 4.35
N LEU A 13 20.58 -1.30 3.10
CA LEU A 13 20.34 -2.70 2.77
C LEU A 13 21.56 -3.57 3.08
N GLN A 14 22.75 -3.11 2.70
CA GLN A 14 24.00 -3.84 2.93
C GLN A 14 24.32 -3.97 4.43
N GLU A 15 24.15 -2.89 5.19
CA GLU A 15 24.36 -2.90 6.64
C GLU A 15 23.40 -3.87 7.35
N LEU A 16 22.10 -3.81 7.02
CA LEU A 16 21.09 -4.70 7.59
C LEU A 16 21.43 -6.16 7.30
N LEU A 17 21.70 -6.49 6.04
CA LEU A 17 21.99 -7.87 5.64
C LEU A 17 23.29 -8.39 6.27
N HIS A 18 24.32 -7.55 6.42
CA HIS A 18 25.56 -7.95 7.07
C HIS A 18 25.39 -8.20 8.57
N VAL A 19 24.54 -7.42 9.26
CA VAL A 19 24.17 -7.70 10.65
C VAL A 19 23.39 -9.01 10.73
N MET A 20 22.38 -9.20 9.88
CA MET A 20 21.56 -10.41 9.87
C MET A 20 22.37 -11.68 9.55
N GLN A 21 23.42 -11.58 8.74
CA GLN A 21 24.30 -12.72 8.45
C GLN A 21 25.09 -13.19 9.69
N LYS A 22 25.35 -12.28 10.65
CA LYS A 22 26.08 -12.57 11.89
C LYS A 22 25.19 -13.12 13.00
N VAL A 23 23.87 -13.02 12.85
CA VAL A 23 22.89 -13.41 13.87
C VAL A 23 22.08 -14.60 13.36
N ASN A 24 22.03 -15.68 14.14
CA ASN A 24 21.35 -16.92 13.73
C ASN A 24 19.83 -16.90 13.99
N SER A 25 19.35 -15.97 14.82
CA SER A 25 17.93 -15.82 15.18
C SER A 25 17.57 -14.37 15.47
N PHE A 26 16.37 -13.96 15.07
CA PHE A 26 15.86 -12.61 15.29
C PHE A 26 14.70 -12.65 16.29
N ASP A 27 14.92 -12.21 17.53
CA ASP A 27 13.82 -11.95 18.45
C ASP A 27 13.20 -10.56 18.17
N TYR A 28 11.96 -10.36 18.63
CA TYR A 28 11.18 -9.15 18.38
C TYR A 28 11.87 -7.85 18.87
N ASN A 29 12.65 -7.91 19.95
CA ASN A 29 13.30 -6.73 20.52
C ASN A 29 14.55 -6.36 19.72
N ALA A 30 15.37 -7.36 19.38
CA ALA A 30 16.53 -7.19 18.51
C ALA A 30 16.14 -6.66 17.13
N GLU A 31 14.99 -7.10 16.60
CA GLU A 31 14.41 -6.58 15.36
C GLU A 31 14.13 -5.08 15.44
N LYS A 32 13.40 -4.68 16.48
CA LYS A 32 12.98 -3.29 16.65
C LYS A 32 14.16 -2.36 16.89
N GLU A 33 15.15 -2.81 17.66
CA GLU A 33 16.38 -2.05 17.90
C GLU A 33 17.21 -1.86 16.63
N LEU A 34 17.39 -2.91 15.81
CA LEU A 34 18.15 -2.80 14.56
C LEU A 34 17.51 -1.81 13.60
N VAL A 35 16.19 -1.89 13.41
CA VAL A 35 15.44 -1.02 12.50
C VAL A 35 15.49 0.43 12.97
N HIS A 36 15.30 0.66 14.27
CA HIS A 36 15.32 2.00 14.85
C HIS A 36 16.71 2.64 14.79
N MET A 37 17.77 1.91 15.18
CA MET A 37 19.14 2.43 15.19
C MET A 37 19.65 2.80 13.80
N ARG A 38 19.17 2.13 12.74
CA ARG A 38 19.60 2.36 11.36
C ARG A 38 18.74 3.37 10.60
N GLY A 39 17.79 4.03 11.28
CA GLY A 39 16.90 5.02 10.67
C GLY A 39 16.05 4.44 9.53
N VAL A 40 15.73 3.15 9.61
CA VAL A 40 14.99 2.45 8.57
C VAL A 40 13.49 2.69 8.78
N PRO A 41 12.74 3.15 7.77
CA PRO A 41 11.30 3.27 7.89
C PRO A 41 10.65 1.90 8.13
N ASP A 42 9.68 1.82 9.04
CA ASP A 42 8.94 0.59 9.34
C ASP A 42 8.37 -0.09 8.09
N VAL A 43 7.88 0.70 7.12
CA VAL A 43 7.33 0.18 5.87
C VAL A 43 8.41 -0.47 5.00
N ALA A 44 9.60 0.13 4.96
CA ALA A 44 10.74 -0.39 4.22
C ALA A 44 11.24 -1.70 4.85
N TRP A 45 11.31 -1.75 6.18
CA TRP A 45 11.64 -2.98 6.90
C TRP A 45 10.61 -4.09 6.67
N ARG A 46 9.31 -3.83 6.80
CA ARG A 46 8.26 -4.83 6.53
C ARG A 46 8.37 -5.41 5.12
N THR A 47 8.70 -4.56 4.15
CA THR A 47 8.91 -4.98 2.76
C THR A 47 10.13 -5.89 2.62
N LEU A 48 11.26 -5.51 3.23
CA LEU A 48 12.46 -6.34 3.24
C LEU A 48 12.22 -7.67 3.94
N LYS A 49 11.60 -7.66 5.13
CA LYS A 49 11.27 -8.87 5.89
C LYS A 49 10.42 -9.84 5.06
N TYR A 50 9.37 -9.34 4.41
CA TYR A 50 8.57 -10.14 3.48
C TYR A 50 9.40 -10.76 2.35
N GLN A 51 10.32 -9.99 1.76
CA GLN A 51 11.21 -10.47 0.69
C GLN A 51 12.17 -11.57 1.17
N LEU A 52 12.64 -11.48 2.42
CA LEU A 52 13.50 -12.49 3.04
C LEU A 52 12.72 -13.76 3.39
N GLU A 53 11.50 -13.61 3.91
CA GLU A 53 10.58 -14.71 4.19
C GLU A 53 10.16 -15.45 2.92
N SER A 54 9.81 -14.72 1.85
CA SER A 54 9.41 -15.33 0.56
C SER A 54 10.54 -16.10 -0.11
N ARG A 55 11.79 -15.70 0.13
CA ARG A 55 13.01 -16.41 -0.29
C ARG A 55 13.39 -17.55 0.66
N GLY A 56 12.67 -17.70 1.78
CA GLY A 56 12.92 -18.71 2.80
C GLY A 56 14.17 -18.47 3.64
N ILE A 57 14.75 -17.27 3.61
CA ILE A 57 15.91 -16.87 4.41
C ILE A 57 15.51 -16.75 5.87
N ILE A 58 14.34 -16.16 6.14
CA ILE A 58 13.74 -16.13 7.47
C ILE A 58 12.68 -17.22 7.56
N ARG A 59 12.80 -18.12 8.54
CA ARG A 59 11.80 -19.15 8.84
C ARG A 59 11.64 -19.29 10.35
N LYS A 60 10.43 -19.06 10.87
CA LYS A 60 10.11 -19.21 12.30
C LYS A 60 11.19 -18.56 13.18
N GLU A 61 11.52 -17.29 12.89
CA GLU A 61 12.53 -16.48 13.59
C GLU A 61 14.00 -16.92 13.43
N GLN A 62 14.26 -17.99 12.66
CA GLN A 62 15.60 -18.42 12.31
C GLN A 62 16.04 -17.81 10.99
N ILE A 63 17.31 -17.40 10.94
CA ILE A 63 17.94 -16.89 9.73
C ILE A 63 18.80 -18.01 9.15
N LEU A 64 18.43 -18.49 7.97
CA LEU A 64 19.23 -19.45 7.21
C LEU A 64 20.42 -18.74 6.56
N PRO A 65 21.57 -19.41 6.36
CA PRO A 65 22.72 -18.81 5.70
C PRO A 65 22.39 -18.29 4.30
N PHE A 66 22.93 -17.12 3.95
CA PHE A 66 22.77 -16.50 2.65
C PHE A 66 24.03 -15.73 2.24
N SER A 67 24.18 -15.46 0.94
CA SER A 67 25.19 -14.54 0.42
C SER A 67 24.58 -13.14 0.31
N VAL A 68 25.17 -12.17 1.02
CA VAL A 68 24.74 -10.77 1.02
C VAL A 68 24.72 -10.21 -0.40
N GLU A 69 25.78 -10.45 -1.18
CA GLU A 69 25.92 -9.94 -2.54
C GLU A 69 24.81 -10.45 -3.46
N SER A 70 24.58 -11.77 -3.47
CA SER A 70 23.53 -12.38 -4.29
C SER A 70 22.13 -11.89 -3.91
N LEU A 71 21.92 -11.65 -2.61
CA LEU A 71 20.63 -11.23 -2.08
C LEU A 71 20.33 -9.78 -2.46
N ILE A 72 21.30 -8.88 -2.32
CA ILE A 72 21.19 -7.49 -2.76
C ILE A 72 20.82 -7.42 -4.24
N LEU A 73 21.54 -8.16 -5.10
CA LEU A 73 21.24 -8.22 -6.53
C LEU A 73 19.79 -8.66 -6.78
N SER A 74 19.36 -9.77 -6.16
CA SER A 74 18.00 -10.29 -6.34
C SER A 74 16.91 -9.33 -5.84
N ILE A 75 17.17 -8.57 -4.77
CA ILE A 75 16.23 -7.59 -4.23
C ILE A 75 16.10 -6.41 -5.19
N ARG A 76 17.22 -5.93 -5.72
CA ARG A 76 17.26 -4.79 -6.65
C ARG A 76 16.62 -5.13 -8.00
N GLU A 77 16.84 -6.34 -8.51
CA GLU A 77 16.15 -6.84 -9.70
C GLU A 77 14.64 -6.84 -9.51
N GLU A 78 14.14 -7.40 -8.40
CA GLU A 78 12.70 -7.43 -8.10
C GLU A 78 12.13 -6.01 -7.90
N GLU A 79 12.88 -5.09 -7.28
CA GLU A 79 12.50 -3.68 -7.20
C GLU A 79 12.43 -3.00 -8.57
N GLN A 80 13.38 -3.29 -9.47
CA GLN A 80 13.40 -2.75 -10.81
C GLN A 80 12.21 -3.27 -11.63
N GLU A 81 11.93 -4.56 -11.59
CA GLU A 81 10.76 -5.17 -12.25
C GLU A 81 9.45 -4.53 -11.78
N ARG A 82 9.29 -4.34 -10.46
CA ARG A 82 8.11 -3.66 -9.90
C ARG A 82 8.00 -2.21 -10.35
N ASN A 83 9.12 -1.48 -10.47
CA ASN A 83 9.07 -0.11 -10.99
C ASN A 83 8.65 -0.09 -12.46
N GLN A 84 9.14 -1.02 -13.27
CA GLN A 84 8.74 -1.15 -14.68
C GLN A 84 7.24 -1.47 -14.81
N ILE A 85 6.70 -2.37 -13.97
CA ILE A 85 5.25 -2.66 -13.94
C ILE A 85 4.45 -1.41 -13.56
N LYS A 86 4.86 -0.69 -12.51
CA LYS A 86 4.20 0.56 -12.09
C LYS A 86 4.20 1.60 -13.22
N GLN A 87 5.32 1.74 -13.92
CA GLN A 87 5.43 2.64 -15.06
C GLN A 87 4.50 2.22 -16.21
N LYS A 88 4.49 0.94 -16.58
CA LYS A 88 3.56 0.41 -17.61
C LYS A 88 2.09 0.66 -17.25
N ASN A 89 1.73 0.45 -15.98
CA ASN A 89 0.37 0.71 -15.48
C ASN A 89 0.02 2.20 -15.55
N LEU A 90 0.95 3.09 -15.16
CA LEU A 90 0.75 4.53 -15.27
C LEU A 90 0.56 4.95 -16.72
N GLU A 91 1.39 4.47 -17.64
CA GLU A 91 1.26 4.75 -19.06
C GLU A 91 -0.07 4.23 -19.63
N ALA A 92 -0.51 3.04 -19.22
CA ALA A 92 -1.81 2.49 -19.60
C ALA A 92 -2.96 3.39 -19.11
N PHE A 93 -2.90 3.84 -17.86
CA PHE A 93 -3.87 4.78 -17.29
C PHE A 93 -3.88 6.12 -18.05
N LEU A 94 -2.70 6.67 -18.36
CA LEU A 94 -2.57 7.91 -19.14
C LEU A 94 -3.13 7.78 -20.56
N ARG A 95 -2.96 6.63 -21.21
CA ARG A 95 -3.60 6.34 -22.50
C ARG A 95 -5.12 6.23 -22.37
N TRP A 96 -5.60 5.57 -21.31
CA TRP A 96 -7.04 5.42 -21.05
C TRP A 96 -7.73 6.79 -20.83
N ILE A 97 -7.15 7.69 -20.01
CA ILE A 97 -7.76 9.01 -19.79
C ILE A 97 -7.78 9.89 -21.06
N LYS A 98 -6.86 9.69 -22.00
CA LYS A 98 -6.77 10.45 -23.27
C LYS A 98 -7.61 9.84 -24.40
N THR A 99 -8.30 8.74 -24.15
CA THR A 99 -9.14 8.06 -25.14
C THR A 99 -10.26 8.97 -25.61
N GLN A 100 -10.46 9.05 -26.93
CA GLN A 100 -11.55 9.81 -27.56
C GLN A 100 -12.82 8.96 -27.80
N GLY A 101 -12.68 7.63 -27.86
CA GLY A 101 -13.79 6.68 -27.97
C GLY A 101 -14.42 6.31 -26.62
N CYS A 102 -15.23 5.24 -26.60
CA CYS A 102 -15.85 4.75 -25.37
C CYS A 102 -14.78 4.35 -24.33
N ARG A 103 -14.79 4.97 -23.14
CA ARG A 103 -13.86 4.64 -22.06
C ARG A 103 -14.09 3.24 -21.49
N ARG A 104 -15.35 2.78 -21.48
CA ARG A 104 -15.73 1.46 -20.98
C ARG A 104 -15.14 0.36 -21.88
N GLU A 105 -15.28 0.50 -23.19
CA GLU A 105 -14.71 -0.43 -24.16
C GLU A 105 -13.18 -0.54 -24.01
N LYS A 106 -12.48 0.60 -23.93
CA LYS A 106 -11.01 0.60 -23.72
C LYS A 106 -10.59 0.02 -22.38
N LEU A 107 -11.40 0.20 -21.32
CA LEU A 107 -11.14 -0.40 -20.02
C LEU A 107 -11.30 -1.92 -20.06
N LEU A 108 -12.38 -2.43 -20.67
CA LEU A 108 -12.59 -3.87 -20.84
C LEU A 108 -11.47 -4.50 -21.66
N SER A 109 -11.10 -3.88 -22.77
CA SER A 109 -10.00 -4.35 -23.62
C SER A 109 -8.66 -4.43 -22.88
N TYR A 110 -8.40 -3.53 -21.92
CA TYR A 110 -7.20 -3.59 -21.07
C TYR A 110 -7.15 -4.86 -20.19
N PHE A 111 -8.31 -5.37 -19.77
CA PHE A 111 -8.44 -6.60 -19.00
C PHE A 111 -8.69 -7.85 -19.88
N ASN A 112 -8.48 -7.73 -21.20
CA ASN A 112 -8.80 -8.77 -22.18
C ASN A 112 -10.28 -9.19 -22.18
N GLU A 113 -11.17 -8.27 -21.82
CA GLU A 113 -12.62 -8.45 -21.84
C GLU A 113 -13.24 -7.75 -23.04
N ASN A 114 -14.38 -8.28 -23.49
CA ASN A 114 -15.17 -7.70 -24.58
C ASN A 114 -16.46 -7.08 -24.04
N LEU A 115 -16.94 -6.05 -24.73
CA LEU A 115 -18.24 -5.46 -24.42
C LEU A 115 -19.35 -6.42 -24.87
N ILE A 116 -20.02 -7.07 -23.91
CA ILE A 116 -21.09 -8.05 -24.19
C ILE A 116 -22.39 -7.35 -24.59
N GLN A 117 -22.68 -6.18 -24.01
CA GLN A 117 -23.87 -5.38 -24.31
C GLN A 117 -23.56 -3.89 -24.26
N GLU A 118 -23.96 -3.16 -25.29
CA GLU A 118 -23.91 -1.71 -25.32
C GLU A 118 -25.03 -1.14 -24.44
N ILE A 119 -24.67 -0.65 -23.26
CA ILE A 119 -25.54 0.18 -22.43
C ILE A 119 -25.19 1.63 -22.73
N GLN A 120 -26.14 2.43 -23.22
CA GLN A 120 -25.94 3.86 -23.43
C GLN A 120 -26.89 4.70 -22.57
N PRO A 121 -26.39 5.78 -21.94
CA PRO A 121 -25.01 6.27 -21.94
C PRO A 121 -24.11 5.57 -20.90
N CYS A 122 -22.91 5.08 -21.27
CA CYS A 122 -22.01 4.34 -20.34
C CYS A 122 -20.79 5.10 -19.80
N CYS A 123 -20.34 6.18 -20.44
CA CYS A 123 -19.26 7.03 -19.96
C CYS A 123 -19.42 8.47 -20.47
N ASP A 124 -18.58 9.40 -20.01
CA ASP A 124 -18.54 10.81 -20.45
C ASP A 124 -18.46 10.95 -21.98
N ASN A 125 -17.57 10.20 -22.64
CA ASN A 125 -17.45 10.22 -24.11
C ASN A 125 -18.69 9.67 -24.84
N CYS A 126 -19.51 8.86 -24.16
CA CYS A 126 -20.76 8.34 -24.71
C CYS A 126 -22.00 9.12 -24.23
N GLY A 127 -21.80 10.28 -23.57
CA GLY A 127 -22.89 11.16 -23.14
C GLY A 127 -23.41 10.90 -21.73
N ALA A 128 -22.73 10.08 -20.92
CA ALA A 128 -23.12 9.91 -19.52
C ALA A 128 -22.82 11.20 -18.77
N ARG A 129 -23.83 11.73 -18.10
CA ARG A 129 -23.72 12.94 -17.29
C ARG A 129 -23.85 12.55 -15.84
N LEU A 130 -22.95 13.05 -14.99
CA LEU A 130 -23.15 12.96 -13.56
C LEU A 130 -24.48 13.67 -13.22
N PRO A 131 -25.35 13.06 -12.41
CA PRO A 131 -26.53 13.76 -11.94
C PRO A 131 -26.06 15.02 -11.21
N GLN A 132 -26.74 16.14 -11.48
CA GLN A 132 -26.54 17.32 -10.66
C GLN A 132 -26.91 16.91 -9.24
N ILE A 133 -25.91 16.88 -8.35
CA ILE A 133 -26.18 16.78 -6.92
C ILE A 133 -26.92 18.07 -6.61
N ASN A 134 -28.25 17.97 -6.57
CA ASN A 134 -29.05 19.03 -6.01
C ASN A 134 -28.57 19.12 -4.58
N ASN A 135 -27.75 20.15 -4.30
CA ASN A 135 -27.53 20.67 -2.96
C ASN A 135 -28.88 21.21 -2.47
N LYS A 136 -29.90 20.34 -2.33
CA LYS A 136 -30.90 20.50 -1.30
C LYS A 136 -30.03 20.50 -0.06
N GLY A 137 -29.78 21.71 0.44
CA GLY A 137 -28.71 22.00 1.39
C GLY A 137 -28.69 20.94 2.46
N HIS A 138 -27.48 20.56 2.89
CA HIS A 138 -27.22 19.72 4.06
C HIS A 138 -28.50 19.51 4.85
N VAL A 139 -29.17 18.37 4.66
CA VAL A 139 -30.08 17.92 5.70
C VAL A 139 -29.14 17.79 6.87
N SER A 140 -29.15 18.77 7.78
CA SER A 140 -28.54 18.60 9.08
C SER A 140 -29.40 17.57 9.78
N SER A 141 -29.31 16.30 9.35
CA SER A 141 -29.36 15.23 10.31
C SER A 141 -28.28 15.65 11.28
N SER A 142 -28.67 16.05 12.48
CA SER A 142 -27.78 16.32 13.59
C SER A 142 -26.94 15.07 13.76
N LEU A 143 -25.83 14.99 13.03
CA LEU A 143 -24.85 13.93 13.16
C LEU A 143 -24.40 14.05 14.60
N LEU A 144 -24.74 13.04 15.40
CA LEU A 144 -24.25 12.95 16.76
C LEU A 144 -22.73 13.18 16.70
N PRO A 145 -22.16 13.99 17.61
CA PRO A 145 -20.71 14.13 17.68
C PRO A 145 -20.09 12.73 17.67
N TRP A 146 -19.04 12.53 16.87
CA TRP A 146 -18.45 11.20 16.61
C TRP A 146 -18.25 10.38 17.89
N ARG A 147 -17.93 11.04 19.01
CA ARG A 147 -17.79 10.45 20.33
C ARG A 147 -19.03 9.66 20.76
N LYS A 148 -20.23 10.23 20.59
CA LYS A 148 -21.50 9.59 20.97
C LYS A 148 -21.87 8.45 20.02
N THR A 149 -21.62 8.61 18.72
CA THR A 149 -21.76 7.52 17.74
C THR A 149 -20.87 6.33 18.08
N LEU A 150 -19.62 6.58 18.49
CA LEU A 150 -18.73 5.51 18.94
C LEU A 150 -19.19 4.88 20.26
N MET A 151 -19.70 5.67 21.21
CA MET A 151 -20.22 5.13 22.47
C MET A 151 -21.42 4.19 22.25
N GLU A 152 -22.32 4.53 21.32
CA GLU A 152 -23.43 3.65 20.94
C GLU A 152 -22.93 2.40 20.22
N LEU A 153 -22.00 2.53 19.26
CA LEU A 153 -21.43 1.38 18.54
C LEU A 153 -20.69 0.40 19.46
N PHE A 154 -19.99 0.91 20.47
CA PHE A 154 -19.21 0.10 21.40
C PHE A 154 -19.95 -0.21 22.72
N ASN A 155 -21.20 0.24 22.85
CA ASN A 155 -22.07 0.03 24.02
C ASN A 155 -21.41 0.45 25.35
N VAL A 156 -20.58 1.50 25.31
CA VAL A 156 -19.85 2.00 26.49
C VAL A 156 -20.70 3.08 27.16
N GLY A 157 -21.28 2.76 28.31
CA GLY A 157 -22.01 3.74 29.12
C GLY A 157 -21.12 4.89 29.59
N GLU A 158 -21.69 6.09 29.72
CA GLU A 158 -20.99 7.28 30.23
C GLU A 158 -20.40 7.03 31.62
N SER A 159 -19.09 6.75 31.66
CA SER A 159 -18.34 6.77 32.91
C SER A 159 -18.06 8.24 33.23
N LYS A 160 -18.81 8.80 34.18
CA LYS A 160 -18.49 10.08 34.80
C LYS A 160 -17.13 9.96 35.46
N HIS A 161 -16.09 10.53 34.86
CA HIS A 161 -14.90 10.88 35.62
C HIS A 161 -15.25 12.13 36.42
N GLU A 162 -15.52 11.94 37.71
CA GLU A 162 -15.50 13.01 38.70
C GLU A 162 -14.05 13.52 38.79
N GLU A 163 -13.82 14.73 38.30
CA GLU A 163 -12.61 15.49 38.56
C GLU A 163 -12.63 15.93 40.03
N THR A 164 -11.99 15.16 40.89
CA THR A 164 -11.42 15.69 42.13
C THR A 164 -10.02 16.21 41.83
N THR A 165 -9.86 17.53 41.71
CA THR A 165 -9.15 18.43 42.65
C THR A 165 -8.99 19.80 42.00
#